data_AF-A0A6A5GFZ0-F1
#
_entry.id   AF-A0A6A5GFZ0-F1
#
_cell.length_a   1.000
_cell.length_b   1.000
_cell.length_c   1.000
_cell.angle_alpha   90.00
_cell.angle_beta   90.00
_cell.angle_gamma   90.00
#
_symmetry.space_group_name_H-M   'P 1'
#
loop_
_entity.id
_entity.type
_entity.pdbx_description
1 polymer ?
#
loop_
_entity_poly.entity_id
_entity_poly.type
_entity_poly.pdbx_seq_one_letter_code
_entity_poly.pdbx_strand_id
1 'polypeptide(L)'
;MSWFFDPGVGNDLQPSFYVNLTHTFNNGLMAVETVILYGYLAYFTLKKSGASGDQKLSKYQINILLQAFFFCIFHFIGSILYVYMQFVSAPEYLIIISQLGWQFGTGSVCVVYLTLNRSIRKSVSKHLCPKCLKKTNQVSVIASLDSRAYELSHVQIN
;
A
#
# COMPACT_ATOMS: atom_id res chain seq x y z
N MET A 1 -6.59 -5.67 -19.95
CA MET A 1 -5.41 -5.25 -20.73
C MET A 1 -4.87 -6.31 -21.69
N SER A 2 -5.51 -7.47 -21.85
CA SER A 2 -5.07 -8.51 -22.80
C SER A 2 -5.25 -8.13 -24.28
N TRP A 3 -5.85 -6.97 -24.58
CA TRP A 3 -6.14 -6.50 -25.94
C TRP A 3 -5.31 -5.26 -26.34
N PHE A 4 -4.16 -5.07 -25.68
CA PHE A 4 -3.25 -3.93 -25.92
C PHE A 4 -1.92 -4.39 -26.53
N PHE A 5 -1.50 -5.63 -26.31
CA PHE A 5 -0.23 -6.16 -26.80
C PHE A 5 -0.46 -7.16 -27.93
N ASP A 6 0.40 -7.12 -28.94
CA ASP A 6 0.45 -8.12 -30.01
C ASP A 6 0.67 -9.50 -29.38
N PRO A 7 -0.21 -10.49 -29.61
CA PRO A 7 -0.04 -11.84 -29.09
C PRO A 7 1.05 -12.65 -29.83
N GLY A 8 1.79 -12.06 -30.77
CA GLY A 8 2.92 -12.70 -31.44
C GLY A 8 2.50 -13.77 -32.44
N VAL A 9 1.30 -13.64 -33.02
CA VAL A 9 0.64 -14.68 -33.84
C VAL A 9 1.06 -14.66 -35.31
N GLY A 10 2.20 -14.04 -35.64
CA GLY A 10 2.77 -14.03 -37.01
C GLY A 10 2.01 -13.19 -38.03
N ASN A 11 1.16 -12.27 -37.58
CA ASN A 11 0.57 -11.24 -38.43
C ASN A 11 1.27 -9.91 -38.14
N ASP A 12 2.51 -9.80 -38.61
CA ASP A 12 3.40 -8.63 -38.47
C ASP A 12 2.85 -7.37 -39.18
N LEU A 13 1.65 -7.46 -39.75
CA LEU A 13 1.01 -6.43 -40.54
C LEU A 13 0.26 -5.44 -39.63
N GLN A 14 0.98 -4.35 -39.35
CA GLN A 14 0.48 -3.03 -38.97
C GLN A 14 0.23 -2.81 -37.46
N PRO A 15 1.16 -2.11 -36.77
CA PRO A 15 1.00 -1.63 -35.39
C PRO A 15 -0.29 -0.82 -35.13
N SER A 16 -0.92 -0.29 -36.18
CA SER A 16 -2.18 0.47 -36.10
C SER A 16 -3.38 -0.36 -35.63
N PHE A 17 -3.37 -1.69 -35.82
CA PHE A 17 -4.49 -2.56 -35.41
C PHE A 17 -4.65 -2.71 -33.89
N TYR A 18 -3.59 -2.41 -33.12
CA TYR A 18 -3.57 -2.53 -31.67
C TYR A 18 -3.76 -1.19 -30.94
N VAL A 19 -4.04 -0.10 -31.68
CA VAL A 19 -4.33 1.22 -31.12
C VAL A 19 -5.78 1.26 -30.60
N ASN A 20 -5.97 1.02 -29.30
CA ASN A 20 -7.24 1.20 -28.62
C ASN A 20 -7.46 2.62 -28.03
N LEU A 21 -8.15 3.48 -28.77
CA LEU A 21 -8.55 4.84 -28.34
C LEU A 21 -9.45 4.85 -27.09
N THR A 22 -10.37 3.89 -26.96
CA THR A 22 -11.27 3.76 -25.81
C THR A 22 -10.49 3.50 -24.53
N HIS A 23 -9.44 2.69 -24.61
CA HIS A 23 -8.54 2.40 -23.51
C HIS A 23 -7.72 3.64 -23.10
N THR A 24 -7.21 4.40 -24.06
CA THR A 24 -6.52 5.69 -23.80
C THR A 24 -7.43 6.67 -23.07
N PHE A 25 -8.68 6.82 -23.56
CA PHE A 25 -9.66 7.71 -22.94
C PHE A 25 -10.02 7.25 -21.52
N ASN A 26 -10.24 5.95 -21.31
CA ASN A 26 -10.51 5.39 -19.99
C ASN A 26 -9.35 5.67 -19.02
N ASN A 27 -8.10 5.39 -19.39
CA ASN A 27 -6.95 5.66 -18.52
C ASN A 27 -6.77 7.15 -18.23
N GLY A 28 -7.06 8.03 -19.20
CA GLY A 28 -7.05 9.47 -19.01
C GLY A 28 -8.13 9.94 -18.03
N LEU A 29 -9.38 9.50 -18.24
CA LEU A 29 -10.50 9.84 -17.38
C LEU A 29 -10.28 9.32 -15.95
N MET A 30 -9.86 8.06 -15.81
CA MET A 30 -9.54 7.45 -14.53
C MET A 30 -8.46 8.22 -13.78
N ALA A 31 -7.42 8.72 -14.46
CA ALA A 31 -6.38 9.54 -13.85
C ALA A 31 -6.94 10.88 -13.33
N VAL A 32 -7.81 11.54 -14.09
CA VAL A 32 -8.44 12.79 -13.67
C VAL A 32 -9.38 12.57 -12.47
N GLU A 33 -10.26 11.58 -12.57
CA GLU A 33 -11.23 11.24 -11.52
C GLU A 33 -10.54 10.85 -10.22
N THR A 34 -9.48 10.04 -10.29
CA THR A 34 -8.74 9.64 -9.08
C THR A 34 -8.07 10.83 -8.41
N VAL A 35 -7.43 11.73 -9.15
CA VAL A 35 -6.83 12.95 -8.56
C VAL A 35 -7.90 13.82 -7.88
N ILE A 36 -9.06 14.02 -8.53
CA ILE A 36 -10.15 14.83 -7.97
C ILE A 36 -10.70 14.20 -6.69
N LEU A 37 -11.05 12.92 -6.73
CA LEU A 37 -11.71 12.24 -5.62
C LEU A 37 -10.79 12.10 -4.41
N TYR A 38 -9.53 11.71 -4.62
CA TYR A 38 -8.56 11.61 -3.53
C TYR A 38 -8.12 12.99 -3.01
N GLY A 39 -8.04 14.01 -3.88
CA GLY A 39 -7.84 15.39 -3.46
C GLY A 39 -8.98 15.90 -2.58
N TYR A 40 -10.23 15.57 -2.92
CA TYR A 40 -11.41 15.89 -2.11
C TYR A 40 -11.38 15.18 -0.74
N LEU A 41 -11.04 13.89 -0.71
CA LEU A 41 -10.90 13.13 0.54
C LEU A 41 -9.79 13.69 1.45
N ALA A 42 -8.66 14.09 0.86
CA ALA A 42 -7.58 14.75 1.58
C ALA A 42 -8.05 16.09 2.17
N TYR A 43 -8.70 16.94 1.36
CA TYR A 43 -9.26 18.21 1.82
C TYR A 43 -10.25 18.02 2.98
N PHE A 44 -11.20 17.09 2.84
CA PHE A 44 -12.19 16.81 3.88
C PHE A 44 -11.54 16.35 5.19
N THR A 45 -10.53 15.47 5.09
CA THR A 45 -9.79 14.94 6.23
C THR A 45 -9.02 16.03 6.97
N LEU A 46 -8.35 16.93 6.22
CA LEU A 46 -7.60 18.06 6.78
C LEU A 46 -8.53 19.08 7.42
N LYS A 47 -9.66 19.42 6.77
CA LYS A 47 -10.66 20.35 7.32
C LYS A 47 -11.25 19.86 8.63
N LYS A 48 -11.57 18.56 8.72
CA LYS A 48 -12.09 17.95 9.96
C LYS A 48 -11.07 17.99 11.10
N SER A 49 -9.78 17.90 10.79
CA SER A 49 -8.72 18.00 11.81
C SER A 49 -8.55 19.40 12.39
N GLY A 50 -8.87 20.45 11.63
CA GLY A 50 -8.78 21.85 12.10
C GLY A 50 -9.96 22.30 12.98
N ALA A 51 -11.07 21.57 12.98
CA ALA A 51 -12.26 21.91 13.78
C ALA A 51 -12.15 21.48 15.27
N SER A 52 -11.23 20.57 15.59
CA SER A 52 -10.94 20.15 16.97
C SER A 52 -9.65 20.82 17.41
N GLY A 53 -9.71 21.67 18.43
CA GLY A 53 -8.65 22.63 18.82
C GLY A 53 -7.29 22.08 19.28
N ASP A 54 -6.93 20.83 18.97
CA ASP A 54 -5.62 20.24 19.20
C ASP A 54 -5.05 19.70 17.88
N GLN A 55 -4.06 20.39 17.32
CA GLN A 55 -3.69 20.36 15.89
C GLN A 55 -2.82 19.17 15.47
N LYS A 56 -3.30 17.93 15.64
CA LYS A 56 -2.64 16.75 15.07
C LYS A 56 -3.63 15.80 14.40
N LEU A 57 -3.32 15.43 13.16
CA LEU A 57 -4.06 14.39 12.44
C LEU A 57 -4.02 13.07 13.22
N SER A 58 -5.18 12.42 13.35
CA SER A 58 -5.25 11.08 13.91
C SER A 58 -4.43 10.10 13.06
N LYS A 59 -3.84 9.08 13.71
CA LYS A 59 -3.13 7.99 13.01
C LYS A 59 -3.97 7.35 11.91
N TYR A 60 -5.29 7.26 12.12
CA TYR A 60 -6.22 6.77 11.11
C TYR A 60 -6.30 7.68 9.88
N GLN A 61 -6.37 8.99 10.09
CA GLN A 61 -6.40 9.99 9.02
C GLN A 61 -5.09 9.99 8.22
N ILE A 62 -3.95 9.88 8.91
CA ILE A 62 -2.63 9.77 8.27
C ILE A 62 -2.55 8.52 7.40
N ASN A 63 -3.04 7.37 7.88
CA ASN A 63 -3.03 6.13 7.10
C ASN A 63 -3.87 6.26 5.82
N ILE A 64 -5.07 6.84 5.90
CA ILE A 64 -5.92 7.06 4.72
C ILE A 64 -5.22 7.99 3.72
N LEU A 65 -4.63 9.08 4.20
CA LEU A 65 -3.96 10.05 3.35
C LEU A 65 -2.74 9.43 2.64
N LEU A 66 -1.95 8.63 3.35
CA LEU A 66 -0.79 7.93 2.76
C LEU A 66 -1.22 6.84 1.78
N GLN A 67 -2.30 6.10 2.08
CA GLN A 67 -2.87 5.12 1.16
C GLN A 67 -3.32 5.78 -0.14
N ALA A 68 -4.08 6.87 -0.04
CA ALA A 68 -4.50 7.67 -1.18
C ALA A 68 -3.31 8.20 -1.98
N PHE A 69 -2.29 8.71 -1.30
CA PHE A 69 -1.07 9.24 -1.92
C PHE A 69 -0.33 8.19 -2.75
N PHE A 70 -0.05 7.01 -2.17
CA PHE A 70 0.62 5.93 -2.90
C PHE A 70 -0.22 5.46 -4.08
N PHE A 71 -1.52 5.25 -3.88
CA PHE A 71 -2.43 4.86 -4.95
C PHE A 71 -2.38 5.88 -6.11
N CYS A 72 -2.47 7.18 -5.83
CA CYS A 72 -2.46 8.23 -6.85
C CYS A 72 -1.15 8.27 -7.63
N ILE A 73 0.01 8.18 -6.97
CA ILE A 73 1.31 8.20 -7.66
C ILE A 73 1.45 7.01 -8.60
N PHE A 74 1.18 5.80 -8.10
CA PHE A 74 1.32 4.59 -8.91
C PHE A 74 0.30 4.56 -10.06
N HIS A 75 -0.93 5.02 -9.82
CA HIS A 75 -1.96 5.10 -10.84
C HIS A 75 -1.65 6.14 -11.92
N PHE A 76 -1.14 7.31 -11.52
CA PHE A 76 -0.71 8.37 -12.43
C PHE A 76 0.46 7.92 -13.31
N ILE A 77 1.49 7.32 -12.70
CA ILE A 77 2.64 6.75 -13.44
C ILE A 77 2.15 5.69 -14.44
N GLY A 78 1.27 4.78 -14.01
CA GLY A 78 0.67 3.79 -14.89
C GLY A 78 -0.06 4.43 -16.07
N SER A 79 -0.94 5.40 -15.80
CA SER A 79 -1.72 6.08 -16.84
C SER A 79 -0.82 6.78 -17.87
N ILE A 80 0.19 7.54 -17.43
CA ILE A 80 1.16 8.17 -18.34
C ILE A 80 1.88 7.12 -19.19
N LEU A 81 2.38 6.07 -18.57
CA LEU A 81 3.13 5.04 -19.28
C LEU A 81 2.23 4.29 -20.29
N TYR A 82 0.96 4.04 -19.98
CA TYR A 82 0.01 3.45 -20.92
C TYR A 82 -0.30 4.38 -22.10
N VAL A 83 -0.48 5.68 -21.85
CA VAL A 83 -0.66 6.68 -22.91
C VAL A 83 0.61 6.74 -23.78
N TYR A 84 1.79 6.70 -23.18
CA TYR A 84 3.06 6.66 -23.92
C TYR A 84 3.15 5.42 -24.81
N MET A 85 2.91 4.22 -24.26
CA MET A 85 2.94 2.95 -25.01
C MET A 85 1.93 2.90 -26.16
N GLN A 86 0.86 3.69 -26.08
CA GLN A 86 -0.17 3.76 -27.12
C GLN A 86 0.32 4.47 -28.39
N PHE A 87 1.17 5.49 -28.25
CA PHE A 87 1.60 6.36 -29.35
C PHE A 87 3.06 6.17 -29.76
N VAL A 88 3.86 5.52 -28.90
CA VAL A 88 5.27 5.26 -29.13
C VAL A 88 5.52 3.78 -28.91
N SER A 89 6.26 3.16 -29.85
CA SER A 89 6.74 1.78 -29.69
C SER A 89 7.55 1.67 -28.40
N ALA A 90 6.95 1.06 -27.39
CA ALA A 90 7.56 0.92 -26.09
C ALA A 90 8.26 -0.43 -25.98
N PRO A 91 9.50 -0.48 -25.46
CA PRO A 91 10.17 -1.73 -25.18
C PRO A 91 9.49 -2.52 -24.05
N GLU A 92 9.63 -3.85 -24.07
CA GLU A 92 8.98 -4.80 -23.17
C GLU A 92 9.15 -4.49 -21.67
N TYR A 93 10.31 -3.95 -21.28
CA TYR A 93 10.55 -3.61 -19.88
C TYR A 93 9.62 -2.49 -19.39
N LEU A 94 9.25 -1.53 -20.23
CA LEU A 94 8.31 -0.47 -19.83
C LEU A 94 6.93 -1.04 -19.58
N ILE A 95 6.51 -2.01 -20.40
CA ILE A 95 5.23 -2.72 -20.27
C ILE A 95 5.15 -3.39 -18.91
N ILE A 96 6.19 -4.15 -18.54
CA ILE A 96 6.27 -4.82 -17.25
C ILE A 96 6.22 -3.80 -16.12
N ILE A 97 6.96 -2.70 -16.22
CA ILE A 97 6.96 -1.62 -15.21
C ILE A 97 5.57 -1.01 -15.05
N SER A 98 4.83 -0.77 -16.13
CA SER A 98 3.43 -0.30 -16.05
C SER A 98 2.52 -1.27 -15.32
N GLN A 99 2.61 -2.56 -15.66
CA GLN A 99 1.78 -3.59 -15.01
C GLN A 99 2.12 -3.70 -13.52
N LEU A 100 3.41 -3.68 -13.18
CA LEU A 100 3.86 -3.70 -11.79
C LEU A 100 3.41 -2.44 -11.05
N GLY A 101 3.58 -1.25 -11.63
CA GLY A 101 3.12 0.00 -11.05
C GLY A 101 1.62 -0.03 -10.74
N TRP A 102 0.82 -0.54 -11.68
CA TRP A 102 -0.61 -0.72 -11.47
C TRP A 102 -0.92 -1.71 -10.31
N GLN A 103 -0.23 -2.85 -10.23
CA GLN A 103 -0.36 -3.80 -9.12
C GLN A 103 0.09 -3.21 -7.78
N PHE A 104 1.14 -2.39 -7.76
CA PHE A 104 1.57 -1.67 -6.55
C PHE A 104 0.53 -0.65 -6.10
N GLY A 105 -0.17 0.00 -7.03
CA GLY A 105 -1.30 0.87 -6.74
C GLY A 105 -2.40 0.14 -5.96
N THR A 106 -2.82 -1.04 -6.43
CA THR A 106 -3.85 -1.85 -5.73
C THR A 106 -3.36 -2.42 -4.40
N GLY A 107 -2.06 -2.74 -4.30
CA GLY A 107 -1.41 -3.22 -3.07
C GLY A 107 -1.08 -2.14 -2.03
N SER A 108 -1.27 -0.85 -2.34
CA SER A 108 -0.89 0.28 -1.49
C SER A 108 -1.52 0.22 -0.08
N VAL A 109 -2.75 -0.26 0.03
CA VAL A 109 -3.47 -0.45 1.30
C VAL A 109 -2.72 -1.39 2.23
N CYS A 110 -2.27 -2.52 1.68
CA CYS A 110 -1.50 -3.51 2.42
C CYS A 110 -0.16 -2.94 2.88
N VAL A 111 0.54 -2.20 2.02
CA VAL A 111 1.82 -1.56 2.35
C VAL A 111 1.65 -0.58 3.51
N VAL A 112 0.66 0.31 3.45
CA VAL A 112 0.40 1.29 4.52
C VAL A 112 0.06 0.60 5.83
N TYR A 113 -0.81 -0.41 5.82
CA TYR A 113 -1.17 -1.11 7.06
C TYR A 113 -0.04 -1.95 7.63
N LEU A 114 0.72 -2.66 6.80
CA LEU A 114 1.86 -3.45 7.24
C LEU A 114 3.03 -2.59 7.73
N THR A 115 3.13 -1.33 7.35
CA THR A 115 4.21 -0.44 7.82
C THR A 115 3.78 0.40 9.01
N LEU A 116 2.59 1.01 8.97
CA LEU A 116 2.15 2.01 9.94
C LEU A 116 1.23 1.47 11.03
N ASN A 117 0.50 0.37 10.80
CA ASN A 117 -0.41 -0.19 11.80
C ASN A 117 0.30 -1.23 12.69
N ARG A 118 0.66 -0.82 13.92
CA ARG A 118 1.35 -1.70 14.90
C ARG A 118 0.52 -2.93 15.28
N SER A 119 -0.81 -2.81 15.33
CA SER A 119 -1.68 -3.94 15.67
C SER A 119 -1.63 -5.01 14.57
N ILE A 120 -1.80 -4.58 13.31
CA ILE A 120 -1.73 -5.47 12.15
C ILE A 120 -0.34 -6.11 12.05
N ARG A 121 0.74 -5.34 12.20
CA ARG A 121 2.10 -5.89 12.23
C ARG A 121 2.31 -6.97 13.28
N LYS A 122 1.81 -6.75 14.50
CA LYS A 122 1.90 -7.74 15.59
C LYS A 122 1.11 -9.00 15.25
N SER A 123 -0.10 -8.85 14.70
CA SER A 123 -0.94 -9.98 14.28
C SER A 123 -0.28 -10.79 13.16
N VAL A 124 0.20 -10.12 12.11
CA VAL A 124 0.91 -10.73 10.99
C VAL A 124 2.19 -11.42 11.48
N SER A 125 3.00 -10.77 12.31
CA SER A 125 4.21 -11.37 12.87
C SER A 125 3.92 -12.61 13.73
N LYS A 126 2.81 -12.61 14.48
CA LYS A 126 2.34 -13.76 15.26
C LYS A 126 1.95 -14.95 14.36
N HIS A 127 1.31 -14.67 13.22
CA HIS A 127 0.87 -15.72 12.29
C HIS A 127 1.99 -16.23 11.38
N LEU A 128 2.88 -15.34 10.91
CA LEU A 128 3.98 -15.69 9.99
C LEU A 128 5.18 -16.29 10.74
N CYS A 129 5.52 -15.76 11.91
CA CYS A 129 6.70 -16.15 12.69
C CYS A 129 6.37 -16.38 14.18
N PRO A 130 5.57 -17.42 14.52
CA PRO A 130 5.20 -17.73 15.91
C PRO A 130 6.41 -18.02 16.82
N LYS A 131 7.55 -18.45 16.25
CA LYS A 131 8.77 -18.78 16.99
C LYS A 131 9.56 -17.55 17.46
N CYS A 132 9.53 -16.43 16.74
CA CYS A 132 10.28 -15.21 17.09
C CYS A 132 9.71 -14.48 18.32
N LEU A 133 8.41 -14.64 18.61
CA LEU A 133 7.73 -13.99 19.74
C LEU A 133 7.79 -14.76 21.06
N LYS A 134 8.23 -16.03 21.06
CA LYS A 134 8.42 -16.81 22.30
C LYS A 134 9.52 -16.23 23.19
N LYS A 135 10.55 -15.61 22.60
CA LYS A 135 11.70 -15.08 23.33
C LYS A 135 11.37 -13.88 24.23
N THR A 136 10.36 -13.07 23.87
CA THR A 136 9.95 -11.91 24.67
C THR A 136 9.07 -12.28 25.87
N ASN A 137 8.17 -13.27 25.74
CA ASN A 137 7.32 -13.69 26.86
C ASN A 137 8.05 -14.57 27.88
N GLN A 138 9.07 -15.34 27.47
CA GLN A 138 9.84 -16.12 28.44
C GLN A 138 10.66 -15.23 29.38
N VAL A 139 11.23 -14.13 28.88
CA VAL A 139 12.04 -13.22 29.72
C VAL A 139 11.18 -12.50 30.77
N SER A 140 9.97 -12.07 30.42
CA SER A 140 9.05 -11.43 31.38
C SER A 140 8.48 -12.41 32.41
N VAL A 141 8.21 -13.66 32.03
CA VAL A 141 7.74 -14.69 32.97
C VAL A 141 8.85 -15.09 33.95
N ILE A 142 10.08 -15.29 33.48
CA ILE A 142 11.23 -15.63 34.33
C ILE A 142 11.51 -14.49 35.33
N ALA A 143 11.50 -13.23 34.89
CA ALA A 143 11.67 -12.08 35.78
C ALA A 143 10.56 -12.01 36.86
N SER A 144 9.31 -12.32 36.50
CA SER A 144 8.19 -12.33 37.47
C SER A 144 8.26 -13.49 38.48
N LEU A 145 8.83 -14.63 38.07
CA LEU A 145 9.03 -15.80 38.93
C LEU A 145 10.16 -15.55 39.92
N ASP A 146 11.25 -14.93 39.46
CA ASP A 146 12.40 -14.56 40.28
C ASP A 146 12.00 -13.54 41.38
N SER A 147 11.24 -12.50 41.03
CA SER A 147 10.70 -11.56 42.03
C SER A 147 9.75 -12.23 43.03
N ARG A 148 8.92 -13.20 42.62
CA ARG A 148 8.05 -13.95 43.55
C ARG A 148 8.84 -14.90 44.46
N ALA A 149 9.90 -15.52 43.95
CA ALA A 149 10.78 -16.38 44.75
C ALA A 149 11.53 -15.57 45.81
N TYR A 150 11.98 -14.36 45.47
CA TYR A 150 12.61 -13.44 46.41
C TYR A 150 11.66 -13.03 47.55
N GLU A 151 10.43 -12.60 47.23
CA GLU A 151 9.41 -12.26 48.24
C GLU A 151 9.11 -13.41 49.21
N LEU A 152 8.98 -14.64 48.70
CA LEU A 152 8.73 -15.82 49.55
C LEU A 152 9.90 -16.14 50.48
N SER A 153 11.15 -15.89 50.05
CA SER A 153 12.33 -16.12 50.87
C SER A 153 12.42 -15.16 52.07
N HIS A 154 11.94 -13.91 51.93
CA HIS A 154 11.91 -12.93 53.02
C HIS A 154 10.78 -13.18 54.02
N VAL A 155 9.66 -13.76 53.58
CA VAL A 155 8.53 -14.11 54.44
C VAL A 155 8.83 -15.31 55.36
N GLN A 156 9.71 -16.23 54.96
CA GLN A 156 10.04 -17.42 55.77
C GLN A 156 11.08 -17.18 56.88
N ILE A 157 11.69 -15.98 56.95
CA ILE A 157 12.77 -15.67 57.90
C ILE A 157 12.25 -14.86 59.12
N ASN A 158 10.96 -14.50 59.13
CA ASN A 158 10.26 -13.90 60.29
C ASN A 158 9.34 -14.92 60.97
#